data_AF-A0A222E1B7-F1
#
_entry.id   AF-A0A222E1B7-F1
#
_cell.length_a   1.000
_cell.length_b   1.000
_cell.length_c   1.000
_cell.angle_alpha   90.00
_cell.angle_beta   90.00
_cell.angle_gamma   90.00
#
_symmetry.space_group_name_H-M   'P 1'
#
loop_
_entity.id
_entity.type
_entity.pdbx_description
1 polymer ?
#
loop_
_entity_poly.entity_id
_entity_poly.type
_entity_poly.pdbx_seq_one_letter_code
_entity_poly.pdbx_strand_id
1 'polypeptide(L)' 'MLVPLITFETISAIYGEAFAKTWFRPVSAVKKSF' A
#
# COMPACT_ATOMS: atom_id res chain seq x y z
N MET A 1 -6.96 -0.23 -5.85
CA MET A 1 -6.94 1.16 -5.33
C MET A 1 -5.51 1.58 -5.00
N LEU A 2 -5.07 2.77 -5.39
CA LEU A 2 -3.75 3.27 -5.03
C LEU A 2 -3.75 3.69 -3.56
N VAL A 3 -2.79 3.20 -2.78
CA VAL A 3 -2.64 3.54 -1.36
C VAL A 3 -1.18 3.83 -1.04
N PRO A 4 -0.88 4.72 -0.08
CA PRO A 4 0.49 4.88 0.41
C PRO A 4 1.09 3.55 0.85
N LEU A 5 2.39 3.36 0.64
CA LEU A 5 3.09 2.13 1.03
C LEU A 5 2.82 1.75 2.49
N ILE A 6 2.87 2.71 3.42
CA ILE A 6 2.61 2.48 4.85
C ILE A 6 1.20 1.93 5.10
N THR A 7 0.21 2.40 4.33
CA THR A 7 -1.17 1.92 4.42
C THR A 7 -1.29 0.51 3.86
N PHE A 8 -0.60 0.21 2.75
CA PHE A 8 -0.54 -1.13 2.19
C PHE A 8 0.07 -2.14 3.17
N GLU A 9 1.15 -1.79 3.85
CA GLU A 9 1.80 -2.63 4.86
C GLU A 9 0.88 -2.90 6.04
N THR A 10 0.17 -1.87 6.52
CA THR A 10 -0.81 -2.01 7.60
C THR A 10 -1.94 -2.96 7.21
N ILE A 11 -2.51 -2.81 6.01
CA ILE A 11 -3.58 -3.69 5.50
C ILE A 11 -3.05 -5.12 5.33
N SER A 12 -1.83 -5.28 4.82
CA SER A 12 -1.19 -6.58 4.64
C SER A 12 -0.95 -7.29 5.97
N ALA A 13 -0.58 -6.56 7.03
CA ALA A 13 -0.38 -7.12 8.37
C ALA A 13 -1.70 -7.57 9.02
N ILE A 14 -2.82 -6.87 8.75
CA ILE A 14 -4.12 -7.19 9.34
C ILE A 14 -4.85 -8.30 8.56
N TYR A 15 -4.85 -8.23 7.23
CA TYR A 15 -5.68 -9.07 6.36
C TYR A 15 -4.88 -10.06 5.50
N GLY A 16 -3.56 -9.97 5.52
CA GLY A 16 -2.67 -10.77 4.69
C GLY A 16 -2.32 -10.12 3.36
N GLU A 17 -1.14 -10.48 2.85
CA GLU A 17 -0.59 -9.89 1.63
C GLU A 17 -1.41 -10.22 0.37
N ALA A 18 -1.97 -11.43 0.28
CA ALA A 18 -2.81 -11.84 -0.86
C ALA A 18 -4.09 -10.99 -0.96
N PHE A 19 -4.73 -10.72 0.18
CA PHE A 19 -5.87 -9.80 0.24
C PHE A 19 -5.43 -8.39 -0.16
N ALA A 20 -4.31 -7.91 0.39
CA ALA A 20 -3.82 -6.57 0.10
C ALA A 20 -3.52 -6.37 -1.39
N LYS A 21 -2.84 -7.32 -2.04
CA LYS A 21 -2.51 -7.27 -3.48
C LYS A 21 -3.73 -7.36 -4.40
N THR A 22 -4.81 -7.98 -3.94
CA THR A 22 -6.05 -8.11 -4.73
C THR A 22 -6.77 -6.76 -4.87
N TRP A 23 -6.79 -5.98 -3.79
CA TRP A 23 -7.60 -4.75 -3.70
C TRP A 23 -6.78 -3.46 -3.76
N PHE A 24 -5.50 -3.52 -3.37
CA PHE A 24 -4.65 -2.36 -3.17
C PHE A 24 -3.35 -2.49 -3.96
N ARG A 25 -2.84 -1.34 -4.41
CA ARG A 25 -1.55 -1.24 -5.08
C ARG A 25 -0.75 -0.17 -4.37
N PRO A 26 0.39 -0.52 -3.72
CA PRO A 26 1.17 0.44 -2.97
C PRO A 26 1.79 1.45 -3.93
N VAL A 27 1.66 2.72 -3.59
CA VAL A 27 2.39 3.81 -4.22
C VAL A 27 3.36 4.39 -3.22
N SER A 28 4.60 4.57 -3.68
CA SER A 28 5.59 5.26 -2.87
C SER A 28 5.20 6.74 -2.84
N ALA A 29 4.82 7.24 -1.66
CA ALA A 29 4.51 8.65 -1.44
C ALA A 29 5.80 9.50 -1.35
N VAL A 30 6.85 9.10 -2.07
CA VAL A 30 8.05 9.92 -2.26
C VAL A 30 7.61 11.10 -3.11
N LYS A 31 7.17 12.16 -2.42
CA LYS A 31 7.02 13.50 -2.98
C LYS A 31 8.31 13.73 -3.75
N LYS A 32 8.21 13.86 -5.09
CA LYS A 32 9.32 14.34 -5.90
C LYS A 32 9.66 15.73 -5.35
N SER A 33 10.70 15.80 -4.53
CA SER A 33 11.25 17.06 -4.05
C SER A 33 11.84 17.71 -5.30
N PHE A 34 11.11 18.69 -5.83
CA PHE A 34 11.64 19.65 -6.79
C PHE A 34 12.58 20.61 -6.08
#